data_AF-A0A0J7JVM1-F1
#
_entry.id   AF-A0A0J7JVM1-F1
#
_cell.length_a   1.000
_cell.length_b   1.000
_cell.length_c   1.000
_cell.angle_alpha   90.00
_cell.angle_beta   90.00
_cell.angle_gamma   90.00
#
_symmetry.space_group_name_H-M   'P 1'
#
loop_
_entity.id
_entity.type
_entity.pdbx_description
1 polymer ?
#
loop_
_entity_poly.entity_id
_entity_poly.type
_entity_poly.pdbx_seq_one_letter_code
_entity_poly.pdbx_strand_id
1 'polypeptide(L)'
;DISKLYPPISFPVCLGTPMIGSLVKWDHSATWDVPDNKHKSERWSGEHVVEINLSTETDAYLAGHKIDGRIIFPGAGLALMVWKTFAKLRNTDFERLPIIFENLWFQRITIIPEKKTIKFLVSILEGTGDFTVHEAGMVVFSGNIRVAESIEKDWLDLPPLPMSPVEKGILLLNTEDVYKELWLRGYEYNGIFKGIKYCDSNVTIGKIHWFNEWSSYMDNMFQFKLLASDRELVYVSKIRYAAIDPVSHKRRY
;
A
#
# COMPACT_ATOMS: atom_id res chain seq x y z
N ASP A 1 -30.65 9.14 47.36
CA ASP A 1 -31.20 10.25 46.58
C ASP A 1 -31.81 11.25 47.54
N ILE A 2 -31.26 12.46 47.60
CA ILE A 2 -31.67 13.49 48.55
C ILE A 2 -33.06 14.06 48.22
N SER A 3 -33.54 13.84 46.98
CA SER A 3 -34.87 14.23 46.52
C SER A 3 -36.01 13.61 47.35
N LYS A 4 -35.77 12.44 47.98
CA LYS A 4 -36.74 11.72 48.79
C LYS A 4 -37.01 12.34 50.16
N LEU A 5 -36.18 13.30 50.58
CA LEU A 5 -36.34 14.03 51.84
C LEU A 5 -37.19 15.30 51.70
N TYR A 6 -37.59 15.64 50.47
CA TYR A 6 -38.36 16.83 50.14
C TYR A 6 -39.64 16.47 49.37
N PRO A 7 -40.64 17.36 49.34
CA PRO A 7 -41.82 17.17 48.50
C PRO A 7 -41.46 16.96 47.02
N PRO A 8 -42.26 16.17 46.28
CA PRO A 8 -41.99 15.87 44.88
C PRO A 8 -42.01 17.14 44.02
N ILE A 9 -41.01 17.26 43.13
CA ILE A 9 -40.86 18.38 42.21
C ILE A 9 -41.85 18.20 41.05
N SER A 10 -42.56 19.27 40.69
CA SER A 10 -43.45 19.30 39.52
C SER A 10 -42.66 19.59 38.24
N PHE A 11 -42.77 18.70 37.27
CA PHE A 11 -42.23 18.89 35.91
C PHE A 11 -43.39 19.19 34.94
N PRO A 12 -43.14 19.95 33.85
CA PRO A 12 -41.87 20.54 33.42
C PRO A 12 -41.43 21.73 34.29
N VAL A 13 -40.13 22.01 34.29
CA VAL A 13 -39.58 23.16 35.02
C VAL A 13 -40.06 24.48 34.43
N CYS A 14 -40.05 25.55 35.24
CA CYS A 14 -40.50 26.87 34.81
C CYS A 14 -39.61 27.48 33.71
N LEU A 15 -40.21 28.36 32.91
CA LEU A 15 -39.51 29.19 31.95
C LEU A 15 -38.49 30.08 32.70
N GLY A 16 -37.21 30.02 32.32
CA GLY A 16 -36.12 30.73 33.01
C GLY A 16 -35.30 29.89 33.97
N THR A 17 -35.60 28.58 34.11
CA THR A 17 -34.70 27.65 34.82
C THR A 17 -33.33 27.63 34.12
N PRO A 18 -32.20 27.85 34.84
CA PRO A 18 -30.87 27.93 34.23
C PRO A 18 -30.48 26.68 33.44
N MET A 19 -29.76 26.88 32.33
CA MET A 19 -29.24 25.79 31.51
C MET A 19 -28.07 25.09 32.23
N ILE A 20 -28.13 23.76 32.31
CA ILE A 20 -27.06 22.95 32.93
C ILE A 20 -25.85 22.78 31.97
N GLY A 21 -26.05 22.90 30.65
CA GLY A 21 -25.04 22.60 29.64
C GLY A 21 -23.72 23.36 29.79
N SER A 22 -23.74 24.62 30.22
CA SER A 22 -22.52 25.41 30.44
C SER A 22 -21.73 25.04 31.69
N LEU A 23 -22.36 24.32 32.63
CA LEU A 23 -21.74 23.85 33.86
C LEU A 23 -21.00 22.51 33.66
N VAL A 24 -21.34 21.77 32.59
CA VAL A 24 -20.68 20.52 32.24
C VAL A 24 -19.42 20.83 31.44
N LYS A 25 -18.26 20.54 32.03
CA LYS A 25 -16.95 20.66 31.40
C LYS A 25 -16.40 19.27 31.10
N TRP A 26 -15.74 19.14 29.95
CA TRP A 26 -15.02 17.93 29.55
C TRP A 26 -13.53 18.15 29.65
N ASP A 27 -12.76 17.06 29.73
CA ASP A 27 -11.31 17.13 29.58
C ASP A 27 -10.97 17.39 28.11
N HIS A 28 -10.51 18.60 27.82
CA HIS A 28 -10.09 19.05 26.49
C HIS A 28 -8.57 18.98 26.30
N SER A 29 -7.85 18.20 27.11
CA SER A 29 -6.39 18.05 26.99
C SER A 29 -5.95 17.35 25.69
N ALA A 30 -6.78 16.46 25.15
CA ALA A 30 -6.54 15.80 23.87
C ALA A 30 -6.94 16.71 22.68
N THR A 31 -5.99 16.95 21.78
CA THR A 31 -6.21 17.67 20.53
C THR A 31 -6.53 16.70 19.40
N TRP A 32 -7.37 17.15 18.47
CA TRP A 32 -7.76 16.40 17.27
C TRP A 32 -7.41 17.23 16.04
N ASP A 33 -7.02 16.57 14.96
CA ASP A 33 -6.80 17.26 13.70
C ASP A 33 -8.11 17.81 13.14
N VAL A 34 -8.15 19.13 12.96
CA VAL A 34 -9.28 19.84 12.36
C VAL A 34 -8.90 20.19 10.92
N PRO A 35 -9.70 19.81 9.90
CA PRO A 35 -9.42 20.14 8.52
C PRO A 35 -9.29 21.67 8.31
N ASP A 36 -8.09 22.17 7.97
CA ASP A 36 -7.89 23.57 7.60
C ASP A 36 -8.34 23.80 6.14
N ASN A 37 -9.35 24.64 5.95
CA ASN A 37 -9.90 24.97 4.63
C ASN A 37 -8.99 25.86 3.77
N LYS A 38 -7.82 26.28 4.27
CA LYS A 38 -6.90 27.16 3.52
C LYS A 38 -6.32 26.56 2.24
N HIS A 39 -6.39 25.24 2.05
CA HIS A 39 -5.90 24.56 0.84
C HIS A 39 -6.96 24.29 -0.24
N LYS A 40 -8.18 24.84 -0.11
CA LYS A 40 -9.26 24.61 -1.10
C LYS A 40 -9.08 25.29 -2.46
N SER A 41 -7.99 26.03 -2.70
CA SER A 41 -7.78 26.78 -3.95
C SER A 41 -6.58 26.33 -4.78
N GLU A 42 -6.06 25.12 -4.59
CA GLU A 42 -5.21 24.52 -5.61
C GLU A 42 -6.12 23.81 -6.60
N ARG A 43 -6.32 24.44 -7.77
CA ARG A 43 -6.57 23.68 -9.01
C ARG A 43 -5.69 22.45 -8.92
N TRP A 44 -6.29 21.27 -9.03
CA TRP A 44 -5.59 19.99 -8.96
C TRP A 44 -4.53 19.96 -10.06
N SER A 45 -3.35 20.53 -9.79
CA SER A 45 -2.15 20.24 -10.55
C SER A 45 -1.98 18.74 -10.38
N GLY A 46 -1.51 18.02 -11.40
CA GLY A 46 -1.31 16.58 -11.33
C GLY A 46 -0.32 16.11 -10.24
N GLU A 47 0.00 16.97 -9.27
CA GLU A 47 0.90 16.79 -8.15
C GLU A 47 0.11 16.43 -6.87
N HIS A 48 0.52 15.35 -6.22
CA HIS A 48 -0.07 14.90 -4.97
C HIS A 48 1.04 14.55 -3.97
N VAL A 49 0.98 15.15 -2.78
CA VAL A 49 1.91 14.83 -1.69
C VAL A 49 1.34 13.68 -0.86
N VAL A 50 2.14 12.64 -0.67
CA VAL A 50 1.83 11.49 0.18
C VAL A 50 2.85 11.41 1.30
N GLU A 51 2.37 11.39 2.53
CA GLU A 51 3.20 11.33 3.73
C GLU A 51 3.19 9.90 4.29
N ILE A 52 4.37 9.38 4.64
CA ILE A 52 4.56 8.03 5.18
C ILE A 52 5.26 8.12 6.53
N ASN A 53 4.68 7.51 7.56
CA ASN A 53 5.26 7.51 8.91
C ASN A 53 5.01 6.18 9.63
N LEU A 54 6.08 5.45 9.95
CA LEU A 54 6.00 4.13 10.62
C LEU A 54 5.32 4.15 12.00
N SER A 55 5.16 5.32 12.62
CA SER A 55 4.44 5.47 13.88
C SER A 55 2.91 5.47 13.72
N THR A 56 2.39 5.61 12.50
CA THR A 56 0.94 5.52 12.23
C THR A 56 0.52 4.07 12.04
N GLU A 57 -0.70 3.74 12.47
CA GLU A 57 -1.23 2.37 12.31
C GLU A 57 -1.32 1.96 10.83
N THR A 58 -1.59 2.91 9.93
CA THR A 58 -1.73 2.65 8.49
C THR A 58 -0.41 2.27 7.82
N ASP A 59 0.72 2.78 8.29
CA ASP A 59 2.02 2.60 7.65
C ASP A 59 2.96 1.69 8.43
N ALA A 60 2.61 1.31 9.67
CA ALA A 60 3.44 0.48 10.54
C ALA A 60 3.86 -0.86 9.91
N TYR A 61 3.04 -1.42 9.02
CA TYR A 61 3.35 -2.67 8.32
C TYR A 61 4.61 -2.56 7.44
N LEU A 62 4.97 -1.37 6.96
CA LEU A 62 6.15 -1.13 6.11
C LEU A 62 7.46 -1.47 6.83
N ALA A 63 7.47 -1.48 8.18
CA ALA A 63 8.61 -1.94 8.96
C ALA A 63 8.99 -3.40 8.67
N GLY A 64 8.06 -4.21 8.14
CA GLY A 64 8.34 -5.57 7.71
C GLY A 64 9.12 -5.69 6.39
N HIS A 65 9.27 -4.62 5.61
CA HIS A 65 10.08 -4.60 4.40
C HIS A 65 11.51 -4.13 4.71
N LYS A 66 12.28 -5.03 5.29
CA LYS A 66 13.66 -4.77 5.71
C LYS A 66 14.65 -5.50 4.80
N ILE A 67 15.68 -4.79 4.36
CA ILE A 67 16.75 -5.32 3.51
C ILE A 67 18.08 -4.77 4.02
N ASP A 68 19.04 -5.65 4.28
CA ASP A 68 20.39 -5.34 4.78
C ASP A 68 20.38 -4.36 5.98
N GLY A 69 19.60 -4.70 7.00
CA GLY A 69 19.50 -3.92 8.24
C GLY A 69 18.57 -2.70 8.16
N ARG A 70 18.09 -2.32 6.96
CA ARG A 70 17.38 -1.04 6.73
C ARG A 70 15.94 -1.29 6.32
N ILE A 71 15.03 -0.47 6.84
CA ILE A 71 13.64 -0.45 6.37
C ILE A 71 13.63 0.32 5.05
N ILE A 72 13.33 -0.36 3.96
CA ILE A 72 13.28 0.23 2.62
C ILE A 72 11.82 0.35 2.20
N PHE A 73 11.43 1.47 1.62
CA PHE A 73 10.09 1.61 1.08
C PHE A 73 9.92 0.67 -0.14
N PRO A 74 8.91 -0.23 -0.14
CA PRO A 74 8.75 -1.21 -1.20
C PRO A 74 8.54 -0.54 -2.55
N GLY A 75 9.19 -1.04 -3.61
CA GLY A 75 8.94 -0.58 -4.98
C GLY A 75 7.46 -0.73 -5.38
N ALA A 76 6.82 -1.80 -4.93
CA ALA A 76 5.38 -2.01 -5.08
C ALA A 76 4.55 -0.90 -4.41
N GLY A 77 5.01 -0.34 -3.30
CA GLY A 77 4.39 0.79 -2.62
C GLY A 77 4.40 2.06 -3.48
N LEU A 78 5.49 2.31 -4.23
CA LEU A 78 5.57 3.45 -5.15
C LEU A 78 4.57 3.29 -6.29
N ALA A 79 4.45 2.10 -6.88
CA ALA A 79 3.45 1.80 -7.89
C ALA A 79 2.02 1.98 -7.37
N LEU A 80 1.73 1.49 -6.16
CA LEU A 80 0.42 1.66 -5.52
C LEU A 80 0.08 3.14 -5.27
N MET A 81 1.06 3.94 -4.85
CA MET A 81 0.89 5.38 -4.63
C MET A 81 0.51 6.11 -5.92
N VAL A 82 1.20 5.80 -7.02
CA VAL A 82 0.88 6.34 -8.36
C VAL A 82 -0.51 5.91 -8.78
N TRP A 83 -0.87 4.64 -8.61
CA TRP A 83 -2.20 4.14 -8.97
C TRP A 83 -3.31 4.82 -8.17
N LYS A 84 -3.17 4.94 -6.85
CA LYS A 84 -4.13 5.67 -6.00
C LYS A 84 -4.27 7.12 -6.44
N THR A 85 -3.16 7.80 -6.75
CA THR A 85 -3.15 9.19 -7.23
C THR A 85 -3.85 9.32 -8.59
N PHE A 86 -3.57 8.40 -9.52
CA PHE A 86 -4.19 8.36 -10.83
C PHE A 86 -5.71 8.13 -10.77
N ALA A 87 -6.17 7.23 -9.90
CA ALA A 87 -7.59 7.01 -9.68
C ALA A 87 -8.26 8.25 -9.06
N LYS A 88 -7.57 8.90 -8.12
CA LYS A 88 -8.02 10.12 -7.46
C LYS A 88 -8.21 11.28 -8.46
N LEU A 89 -7.27 11.48 -9.40
CA LEU A 89 -7.40 12.45 -10.50
C LEU A 89 -8.65 12.21 -11.36
N ARG A 90 -9.03 10.94 -11.51
CA ARG A 90 -10.24 10.52 -12.26
C ARG A 90 -11.49 10.43 -11.40
N ASN A 91 -11.45 10.92 -10.16
CA ASN A 91 -12.54 10.85 -9.19
C ASN A 91 -13.15 9.44 -9.07
N THR A 92 -12.30 8.42 -9.09
CA THR A 92 -12.69 7.00 -9.05
C THR A 92 -11.91 6.28 -7.95
N ASP A 93 -12.51 5.25 -7.36
CA ASP A 93 -11.83 4.36 -6.44
C ASP A 93 -10.79 3.50 -7.18
N PHE A 94 -9.55 3.46 -6.68
CA PHE A 94 -8.49 2.67 -7.28
C PHE A 94 -8.84 1.18 -7.33
N GLU A 95 -9.62 0.66 -6.38
CA GLU A 95 -10.08 -0.73 -6.36
C GLU A 95 -11.14 -1.06 -7.42
N ARG A 96 -11.62 -0.04 -8.17
CA ARG A 96 -12.54 -0.19 -9.28
C ARG A 96 -11.93 0.21 -10.62
N LEU A 97 -10.64 0.55 -10.63
CA LEU A 97 -9.95 1.07 -11.80
C LEU A 97 -8.85 0.11 -12.23
N PRO A 98 -9.11 -0.75 -13.23
CA PRO A 98 -8.06 -1.53 -13.85
C PRO A 98 -7.07 -0.63 -14.58
N ILE A 99 -5.78 -0.88 -14.37
CA ILE A 99 -4.70 -0.04 -14.89
C ILE A 99 -3.61 -0.87 -15.55
N ILE A 100 -2.84 -0.19 -16.39
CA ILE A 100 -1.64 -0.70 -17.01
C ILE A 100 -0.52 0.28 -16.76
N PHE A 101 0.58 -0.27 -16.27
CA PHE A 101 1.85 0.38 -16.10
C PHE A 101 2.79 -0.01 -17.23
N GLU A 102 3.47 0.98 -17.80
CA GLU A 102 4.45 0.78 -18.86
C GLU A 102 5.76 1.49 -18.50
N ASN A 103 6.89 0.85 -18.82
CA ASN A 103 8.23 1.42 -18.67
C ASN A 103 8.52 1.96 -17.25
N LEU A 104 8.13 1.22 -16.23
CA LEU A 104 8.43 1.57 -14.85
C LEU A 104 9.93 1.51 -14.59
N TRP A 105 10.45 2.56 -13.98
CA TRP A 105 11.86 2.69 -13.63
C TRP A 105 12.00 3.15 -12.18
N PHE A 106 12.52 2.25 -11.36
CA PHE A 106 12.93 2.47 -9.98
C PHE A 106 14.36 2.97 -9.99
N GLN A 107 14.54 4.28 -9.84
CA GLN A 107 15.83 4.93 -9.99
C GLN A 107 16.63 4.92 -8.69
N ARG A 108 15.94 4.96 -7.55
CA ARG A 108 16.55 5.04 -6.22
C ARG A 108 15.70 4.27 -5.21
N ILE A 109 16.36 3.60 -4.30
CA ILE A 109 15.74 3.07 -3.09
C ILE A 109 15.47 4.20 -2.10
N THR A 110 14.37 4.12 -1.37
CA THR A 110 14.03 5.08 -0.31
C THR A 110 14.12 4.38 1.03
N ILE A 111 14.97 4.86 1.93
CA ILE A 111 15.10 4.30 3.29
C ILE A 111 14.09 5.02 4.20
N ILE A 112 13.30 4.24 4.95
CA ILE A 112 12.33 4.77 5.90
C ILE A 112 12.97 4.96 7.28
N PRO A 113 13.10 6.20 7.79
CA PRO A 113 13.54 6.44 9.15
C PRO A 113 12.45 6.06 10.16
N GLU A 114 12.81 5.40 11.26
CA GLU A 114 11.85 4.91 12.26
C GLU A 114 10.98 6.00 12.92
N LYS A 115 11.51 7.22 13.06
CA LYS A 115 10.88 8.31 13.83
C LYS A 115 10.61 9.58 13.02
N LYS A 116 10.64 9.51 11.69
CA LYS A 116 10.38 10.66 10.83
C LYS A 116 9.38 10.33 9.75
N THR A 117 8.58 11.32 9.39
CA THR A 117 7.70 11.26 8.22
C THR A 117 8.52 11.51 6.96
N ILE A 118 8.36 10.64 5.96
CA ILE A 118 8.83 10.87 4.58
C ILE A 118 7.69 11.47 3.77
N LYS A 119 8.02 12.38 2.86
CA LYS A 119 7.07 12.92 1.89
C LYS A 119 7.47 12.53 0.48
N PHE A 120 6.51 11.97 -0.25
CA PHE A 120 6.60 11.71 -1.67
C PHE A 120 5.75 12.71 -2.43
N LEU A 121 6.29 13.28 -3.50
CA LEU A 121 5.54 14.12 -4.44
C LEU A 121 5.30 13.31 -5.71
N VAL A 122 4.05 12.93 -5.94
CA VAL A 122 3.62 12.20 -7.14
C VAL A 122 3.11 13.20 -8.16
N SER A 123 3.75 13.30 -9.32
CA SER A 123 3.32 14.16 -10.42
C SER A 123 2.90 13.30 -11.60
N ILE A 124 1.67 13.45 -12.09
CA ILE A 124 1.10 12.71 -13.23
C ILE A 124 0.62 13.69 -14.30
N LEU A 125 1.06 13.51 -15.54
CA LEU A 125 0.58 14.26 -16.69
C LEU A 125 -0.67 13.58 -17.27
N GLU A 126 -1.86 14.15 -17.03
CA GLU A 126 -3.13 13.52 -17.42
C GLU A 126 -3.26 13.21 -18.93
N GLY A 127 -2.62 14.02 -19.78
CA GLY A 127 -2.69 13.87 -21.23
C GLY A 127 -1.96 12.63 -21.76
N THR A 128 -0.81 12.28 -21.17
CA THR A 128 0.02 11.15 -21.64
C THR A 128 0.02 9.97 -20.68
N GLY A 129 -0.28 10.19 -19.40
CA GLY A 129 -0.13 9.20 -18.34
C GLY A 129 1.30 9.11 -17.80
N ASP A 130 2.24 9.93 -18.27
CA ASP A 130 3.60 9.93 -17.74
C ASP A 130 3.61 10.44 -16.31
N PHE A 131 4.34 9.75 -15.44
CA PHE A 131 4.42 10.11 -14.05
C PHE A 131 5.86 10.12 -13.53
N THR A 132 6.06 10.90 -12.49
CA THR A 132 7.29 10.91 -11.68
C THR A 132 6.93 10.96 -10.21
N VAL A 133 7.72 10.28 -9.38
CA VAL A 133 7.64 10.34 -7.93
C VAL A 133 8.96 10.88 -7.42
N HIS A 134 8.88 11.95 -6.63
CA HIS A 134 10.03 12.57 -6.01
C HIS A 134 10.05 12.32 -4.50
N GLU A 135 11.25 12.12 -3.96
CA GLU A 135 11.55 12.11 -2.54
C GLU A 135 12.71 13.08 -2.31
N ALA A 136 12.56 14.01 -1.35
CA ALA A 136 13.54 15.06 -1.08
C ALA A 136 14.05 15.82 -2.33
N GLY A 137 13.18 16.03 -3.33
CA GLY A 137 13.51 16.71 -4.59
C GLY A 137 14.22 15.86 -5.65
N MET A 138 14.49 14.59 -5.37
CA MET A 138 15.08 13.64 -6.32
C MET A 138 14.02 12.69 -6.87
N VAL A 139 14.08 12.38 -8.16
CA VAL A 139 13.22 11.35 -8.76
C VAL A 139 13.64 9.98 -8.23
N VAL A 140 12.67 9.24 -7.69
CA VAL A 140 12.87 7.86 -7.20
C VAL A 140 12.18 6.84 -8.09
N PHE A 141 11.09 7.23 -8.75
CA PHE A 141 10.27 6.35 -9.58
C PHE A 141 9.63 7.13 -10.73
N SER A 142 9.61 6.54 -11.91
CA SER A 142 8.97 7.12 -13.09
C SER A 142 8.43 6.05 -14.02
N GLY A 143 7.50 6.42 -14.88
CA GLY A 143 6.96 5.53 -15.91
C GLY A 143 5.72 6.13 -16.54
N ASN A 144 4.91 5.27 -17.15
CA ASN A 144 3.62 5.64 -17.70
C ASN A 144 2.50 4.79 -17.07
N ILE A 145 1.35 5.41 -16.84
CA ILE A 145 0.14 4.76 -16.36
C ILE A 145 -1.05 5.11 -17.26
N ARG A 146 -1.82 4.08 -17.64
CA ARG A 146 -3.08 4.25 -18.37
C ARG A 146 -4.19 3.35 -17.81
N VAL A 147 -5.43 3.70 -18.11
CA VAL A 147 -6.59 2.84 -17.83
C VAL A 147 -6.54 1.65 -18.80
N ALA A 148 -6.87 0.45 -18.32
CA ALA A 148 -7.05 -0.70 -19.20
C ALA A 148 -8.41 -0.60 -19.89
N GLU A 149 -8.44 -0.55 -21.22
CA GLU A 149 -9.70 -0.49 -21.98
C GLU A 149 -10.42 -1.83 -21.96
N SER A 150 -9.67 -2.93 -22.10
CA SER A 150 -10.17 -4.29 -22.03
C SER A 150 -9.07 -5.17 -21.46
N ILE A 151 -9.26 -5.64 -20.23
CA ILE A 151 -8.22 -6.39 -19.52
C ILE A 151 -7.80 -7.66 -20.27
N GLU A 152 -8.73 -8.27 -21.00
CA GLU A 152 -8.50 -9.50 -21.77
C GLU A 152 -7.48 -9.30 -22.90
N LYS A 153 -7.45 -8.10 -23.51
CA LYS A 153 -6.48 -7.75 -24.56
C LYS A 153 -5.11 -7.39 -24.02
N ASP A 154 -5.10 -6.90 -22.78
CA ASP A 154 -3.91 -6.42 -22.07
C ASP A 154 -3.27 -7.53 -21.20
N TRP A 155 -3.90 -8.70 -21.10
CA TRP A 155 -3.30 -9.87 -20.46
C TRP A 155 -2.17 -10.46 -21.29
N LEU A 156 -1.11 -10.88 -20.60
CA LEU A 156 -0.10 -11.73 -21.22
C LEU A 156 -0.74 -13.07 -21.55
N ASP A 157 -0.59 -13.51 -22.80
CA ASP A 157 -0.93 -14.87 -23.22
C ASP A 157 0.08 -15.84 -22.59
N LEU A 158 -0.25 -16.29 -21.38
CA LEU A 158 0.59 -17.20 -20.62
C LEU A 158 0.18 -18.64 -20.92
N PRO A 159 1.15 -19.54 -21.15
CA PRO A 159 0.84 -20.95 -21.26
C PRO A 159 0.16 -21.43 -19.97
N PRO A 160 -0.72 -22.45 -20.06
CA PRO A 160 -1.35 -23.02 -18.88
C PRO A 160 -0.28 -23.45 -17.88
N LEU A 161 -0.58 -23.26 -16.58
CA LEU A 161 0.32 -23.66 -15.52
C LEU A 161 0.74 -25.13 -15.74
N PRO A 162 2.04 -25.45 -15.64
CA PRO A 162 2.48 -26.83 -15.67
C PRO A 162 1.70 -27.66 -14.64
N MET A 163 1.44 -28.92 -14.96
CA MET A 163 0.84 -29.91 -14.04
C MET A 163 1.44 -29.82 -12.63
N SER A 164 0.61 -30.12 -11.62
CA SER A 164 0.92 -29.99 -10.20
C SER A 164 2.34 -30.47 -9.87
N PRO A 165 3.14 -29.71 -9.09
CA PRO A 165 4.49 -30.12 -8.69
C PRO A 165 4.55 -31.54 -8.09
N VAL A 166 3.45 -31.97 -7.46
CA VAL A 166 3.28 -33.30 -6.84
C VAL A 166 3.30 -34.42 -7.88
N GLU A 167 2.77 -34.20 -9.08
CA GLU A 167 2.70 -35.22 -10.14
C GLU A 167 4.06 -35.49 -10.79
N LYS A 168 5.03 -34.58 -10.65
CA LYS A 168 6.38 -34.69 -11.22
C LYS A 168 7.47 -35.01 -10.20
N GLY A 169 7.13 -35.26 -8.94
CA GLY A 169 8.12 -35.46 -7.87
C GLY A 169 8.98 -34.22 -7.61
N ILE A 170 8.49 -33.02 -7.95
CA ILE A 170 9.22 -31.77 -7.77
C ILE A 170 9.14 -31.36 -6.30
N LEU A 171 10.28 -31.06 -5.70
CA LEU A 171 10.36 -30.65 -4.30
C LEU A 171 9.71 -29.28 -4.13
N LEU A 172 8.83 -29.19 -3.13
CA LEU A 172 8.16 -27.95 -2.75
C LEU A 172 8.92 -27.31 -1.59
N LEU A 173 9.27 -26.04 -1.75
CA LEU A 173 9.82 -25.20 -0.69
C LEU A 173 8.66 -24.52 0.03
N ASN A 174 8.60 -24.66 1.34
CA ASN A 174 7.58 -24.01 2.15
C ASN A 174 7.98 -22.54 2.45
N THR A 175 7.10 -21.78 3.11
CA THR A 175 7.39 -20.40 3.55
C THR A 175 8.70 -20.28 4.33
N GLU A 176 9.01 -21.20 5.25
CA GLU A 176 10.24 -21.11 6.05
C GLU A 176 11.49 -21.29 5.19
N ASP A 177 11.49 -22.26 4.28
CA ASP A 177 12.59 -22.51 3.36
C ASP A 177 12.84 -21.30 2.45
N VAL A 178 11.76 -20.75 1.87
CA VAL A 178 11.80 -19.58 0.99
C VAL A 178 12.40 -18.37 1.70
N TYR A 179 11.87 -18.02 2.87
CA TYR A 179 12.30 -16.82 3.57
C TYR A 179 13.63 -17.00 4.31
N LYS A 180 14.03 -18.24 4.62
CA LYS A 180 15.40 -18.53 5.08
C LYS A 180 16.41 -18.29 3.97
N GLU A 181 16.07 -18.69 2.74
CA GLU A 181 16.91 -18.46 1.57
C GLU A 181 17.07 -16.95 1.29
N LEU A 182 15.97 -16.20 1.25
CA LEU A 182 15.99 -14.74 1.09
C LEU A 182 16.76 -14.04 2.22
N TRP A 183 16.62 -14.50 3.46
CA TRP A 183 17.37 -13.97 4.60
C TRP A 183 18.89 -14.13 4.41
N LEU A 184 19.34 -15.28 3.89
CA LEU A 184 20.77 -15.51 3.61
C LEU A 184 21.31 -14.58 2.52
N ARG A 185 20.45 -14.03 1.65
CA ARG A 185 20.79 -13.01 0.65
C ARG A 185 20.71 -11.57 1.19
N GLY A 186 20.29 -11.37 2.44
CA GLY A 186 20.15 -10.05 3.08
C GLY A 186 18.73 -9.47 3.03
N TYR A 187 17.72 -10.21 2.57
CA TYR A 187 16.32 -9.78 2.63
C TYR A 187 15.67 -10.23 3.94
N GLU A 188 15.43 -9.29 4.84
CA GLU A 188 14.92 -9.53 6.20
C GLU A 188 13.40 -9.32 6.28
N TYR A 189 12.65 -9.91 5.35
CA TYR A 189 11.19 -9.73 5.29
C TYR A 189 10.46 -10.23 6.53
N ASN A 190 9.43 -9.50 6.95
CA ASN A 190 8.59 -9.82 8.11
C ASN A 190 7.12 -9.46 7.88
N GLY A 191 6.23 -10.05 8.69
CA GLY A 191 4.80 -9.81 8.66
C GLY A 191 4.18 -10.15 7.31
N ILE A 192 3.42 -9.21 6.75
CA ILE A 192 2.70 -9.40 5.48
C ILE A 192 3.63 -9.47 4.25
N PHE A 193 4.90 -9.07 4.39
CA PHE A 193 5.94 -9.28 3.37
C PHE A 193 6.49 -10.72 3.36
N LYS A 194 5.99 -11.60 4.24
CA LYS A 194 6.22 -13.06 4.17
C LYS A 194 5.05 -13.80 3.51
N GLY A 195 4.62 -13.35 2.33
CA GLY A 195 3.41 -13.85 1.68
C GLY A 195 3.57 -15.11 0.82
N ILE A 196 4.79 -15.52 0.47
CA ILE A 196 5.01 -16.75 -0.33
C ILE A 196 4.72 -17.98 0.55
N LYS A 197 3.65 -18.70 0.24
CA LYS A 197 3.21 -19.91 0.96
C LYS A 197 4.03 -21.14 0.59
N TYR A 198 4.27 -21.32 -0.70
CA TYR A 198 5.18 -22.32 -1.22
C TYR A 198 5.61 -21.95 -2.63
N CYS A 199 6.74 -22.50 -3.06
CA CYS A 199 7.16 -22.54 -4.45
C CYS A 199 7.75 -23.90 -4.81
N ASP A 200 7.79 -24.23 -6.09
CA ASP A 200 8.58 -25.36 -6.56
C ASP A 200 10.09 -25.05 -6.52
N SER A 201 10.92 -26.09 -6.49
CA SER A 201 12.39 -25.94 -6.45
C SER A 201 12.98 -25.19 -7.64
N ASN A 202 12.25 -25.11 -8.77
CA ASN A 202 12.68 -24.35 -9.95
C ASN A 202 12.16 -22.90 -9.94
N VAL A 203 11.39 -22.50 -8.93
CA VAL A 203 10.82 -21.15 -8.78
C VAL A 203 10.02 -20.73 -10.03
N THR A 204 9.25 -21.66 -10.57
CA THR A 204 8.38 -21.47 -11.73
C THR A 204 6.92 -21.28 -11.35
N ILE A 205 6.46 -21.98 -10.31
CA ILE A 205 5.10 -21.98 -9.80
C ILE A 205 5.18 -21.78 -8.28
N GLY A 206 4.33 -20.90 -7.77
CA GLY A 206 4.17 -20.75 -6.34
C GLY A 206 2.79 -20.27 -5.98
N LYS A 207 2.56 -20.18 -4.67
CA LYS A 207 1.35 -19.61 -4.10
C LYS A 207 1.72 -18.44 -3.22
N ILE A 208 1.11 -17.29 -3.49
CA ILE A 208 1.24 -16.07 -2.70
C ILE A 208 -0.08 -15.86 -1.95
N HIS A 209 0.01 -15.47 -0.69
CA HIS A 209 -1.15 -15.15 0.13
C HIS A 209 -1.55 -13.68 0.00
N TRP A 210 -2.86 -13.43 -0.06
CA TRP A 210 -3.44 -12.09 -0.11
C TRP A 210 -3.79 -11.60 1.30
N PHE A 211 -3.10 -10.55 1.77
CA PHE A 211 -3.32 -9.93 3.09
C PHE A 211 -4.19 -8.68 3.02
N ASN A 212 -4.98 -8.50 1.96
CA ASN A 212 -5.73 -7.26 1.72
C ASN A 212 -4.85 -6.00 1.61
N GLU A 213 -3.59 -6.15 1.21
CA GLU A 213 -2.64 -5.04 1.03
C GLU A 213 -1.86 -5.21 -0.28
N TRP A 214 -2.20 -4.38 -1.27
CA TRP A 214 -1.64 -4.43 -2.61
C TRP A 214 -0.12 -4.25 -2.62
N SER A 215 0.40 -3.36 -1.76
CA SER A 215 1.84 -3.12 -1.68
C SER A 215 2.59 -4.41 -1.34
N SER A 216 2.13 -5.13 -0.32
CA SER A 216 2.74 -6.40 0.08
C SER A 216 2.56 -7.49 -0.98
N TYR A 217 1.38 -7.59 -1.60
CA TYR A 217 1.09 -8.65 -2.55
C TYR A 217 1.92 -8.52 -3.84
N MET A 218 2.01 -7.32 -4.39
CA MET A 218 2.86 -7.02 -5.53
C MET A 218 4.35 -7.20 -5.18
N ASP A 219 4.77 -6.81 -3.97
CA ASP A 219 6.14 -7.03 -3.52
C ASP A 219 6.47 -8.52 -3.40
N ASN A 220 5.55 -9.34 -2.86
CA ASN A 220 5.71 -10.80 -2.81
C ASN A 220 5.85 -11.41 -4.22
N MET A 221 5.28 -10.80 -5.27
CA MET A 221 5.51 -11.21 -6.66
C MET A 221 6.94 -10.86 -7.13
N PHE A 222 7.47 -9.70 -6.70
CA PHE A 222 8.87 -9.35 -6.94
C PHE A 222 9.81 -10.29 -6.22
N GLN A 223 9.54 -10.60 -4.95
CA GLN A 223 10.28 -11.58 -4.16
C GLN A 223 10.32 -12.95 -4.84
N PHE A 224 9.19 -13.40 -5.40
CA PHE A 224 9.15 -14.65 -6.16
C PHE A 224 10.09 -14.64 -7.37
N LYS A 225 10.17 -13.50 -8.08
CA LYS A 225 11.12 -13.34 -9.18
C LYS A 225 12.58 -13.24 -8.69
N LEU A 226 12.83 -12.61 -7.55
CA LEU A 226 14.14 -12.51 -6.90
C LEU A 226 14.68 -13.87 -6.45
N LEU A 227 13.82 -14.78 -5.97
CA LEU A 227 14.23 -16.15 -5.63
C LEU A 227 14.89 -16.87 -6.81
N ALA A 228 14.41 -16.61 -8.02
CA ALA A 228 14.92 -17.20 -9.27
C ALA A 228 16.18 -16.49 -9.80
N SER A 229 16.61 -15.37 -9.23
CA SER A 229 17.85 -14.69 -9.63
C SER A 229 19.08 -15.28 -8.94
N ASP A 230 20.26 -14.84 -9.35
CA ASP A 230 21.51 -15.12 -8.64
C ASP A 230 21.41 -14.72 -7.16
N ARG A 231 22.27 -15.32 -6.33
CA ARG A 231 22.26 -15.17 -4.87
C ARG A 231 22.79 -13.82 -4.38
N GLU A 232 22.98 -12.87 -5.29
CA GLU A 232 23.36 -11.50 -4.95
C GLU A 232 22.14 -10.68 -4.50
N LEU A 233 22.39 -9.71 -3.63
CA LEU A 233 21.38 -8.76 -3.21
C LEU A 233 21.12 -7.78 -4.34
N VAL A 234 19.89 -7.76 -4.85
CA VAL A 234 19.47 -6.92 -5.97
C VAL A 234 18.14 -6.25 -5.68
N TYR A 235 17.96 -5.06 -6.24
CA TYR A 235 16.72 -4.32 -6.14
C TYR A 235 15.98 -4.34 -7.48
N VAL A 236 14.65 -4.24 -7.43
CA VAL A 236 13.84 -4.03 -8.62
C VAL A 236 14.26 -2.71 -9.26
N SER A 237 14.63 -2.74 -10.54
CA SER A 237 15.13 -1.57 -11.27
C SER A 237 14.18 -1.14 -12.38
N LYS A 238 13.70 -2.08 -13.20
CA LYS A 238 12.79 -1.78 -14.32
C LYS A 238 11.72 -2.84 -14.46
N ILE A 239 10.49 -2.42 -14.74
CA ILE A 239 9.38 -3.28 -15.14
C ILE A 239 8.83 -2.71 -16.44
N ARG A 240 8.88 -3.51 -17.50
CA ARG A 240 8.43 -3.07 -18.83
C ARG A 240 6.92 -2.88 -18.88
N TYR A 241 6.19 -3.79 -18.25
CA TYR A 241 4.74 -3.87 -18.35
C TYR A 241 4.17 -4.52 -17.08
N ALA A 242 3.10 -3.95 -16.53
CA ALA A 242 2.30 -4.56 -15.48
C ALA A 242 0.84 -4.18 -15.64
N ALA A 243 -0.03 -5.17 -15.84
CA ALA A 243 -1.48 -4.99 -15.86
C ALA A 243 -2.06 -5.41 -14.51
N ILE A 244 -2.93 -4.57 -13.94
CA ILE A 244 -3.56 -4.81 -12.63
C ILE A 244 -5.07 -4.62 -12.79
N ASP A 245 -5.82 -5.68 -12.46
CA ASP A 245 -7.28 -5.65 -12.43
C ASP A 245 -7.80 -5.99 -11.02
N PRO A 246 -8.15 -4.99 -10.21
CA PRO A 246 -8.67 -5.23 -8.87
C PRO A 246 -10.05 -5.90 -8.89
N VAL A 247 -10.86 -5.68 -9.93
CA VAL A 247 -12.22 -6.22 -10.02
C VAL A 247 -12.16 -7.73 -10.26
N SER A 248 -11.33 -8.16 -11.22
CA SER A 248 -11.10 -9.57 -11.47
C SER A 248 -10.37 -10.26 -10.32
N HIS A 249 -9.42 -9.57 -9.67
CA HIS A 249 -8.72 -10.09 -8.50
C HIS A 249 -9.70 -10.43 -7.37
N LYS A 250 -10.62 -9.52 -7.03
CA LYS A 250 -11.62 -9.73 -5.97
C LYS A 250 -12.60 -10.85 -6.28
N ARG A 251 -12.98 -11.07 -7.55
CA ARG A 251 -13.91 -12.15 -7.93
C ARG A 251 -13.35 -13.56 -7.74
N ARG A 252 -12.02 -13.69 -7.66
CA ARG A 252 -11.33 -14.99 -7.50
C ARG A 252 -11.14 -15.39 -6.03
N TYR A 253 -11.52 -14.52 -5.09
CA TYR A 253 -11.56 -14.78 -3.64
C TYR A 253 -13.01 -14.79 -3.16
#